data_AF-F1L8G7-F1
#
_entry.id   AF-F1L8G7-F1
#
_cell.length_a   1.000
_cell.length_b   1.000
_cell.length_c   1.000
_cell.angle_alpha   90.00
_cell.angle_beta   90.00
_cell.angle_gamma   90.00
#
_symmetry.space_group_name_H-M   'P 1'
#
loop_
_entity.id
_entity.type
_entity.pdbx_description
1 polymer ?
#
loop_
_entity_poly.entity_id
_entity_poly.type
_entity_poly.pdbx_seq_one_letter_code
_entity_poly.pdbx_strand_id
1 'polypeptide(L)'
;MRTFCLPVLFISGALAQLSPPKTSKFKCLRNGCCDEHEWCRFWASIGECEANPAWMKINCQLACNSCRAPGGAQETITVTTELLAISNTPAFPTPTGGGDCNAIRKNPQNAALELIKRHLVNPVEDLSSRQLLSIDDITRAVSTGCVPQLNSADCARSLCYHLSYRSFDGTCNNLERPLLGAAFRPYLRHLPAEYDDGISEPVSSIRVTRPTAREASRILLSSAQTVVHDKFNTLLMQWGQFMSHDTAKTTLQPSAQCATCDPVPSRCMPVRISPKDNNMAFRQKQCLKISRSAPICGTGQRVPREQLNENTAFVDASPLYGSSSKDLHKFRDGRTGFLKMSRFNNQMVLPFDQSKCASKDKCTATFTAGDIRVNLFIGLSSMHILFTREHNRIAAALMRLNPSWSGDRLFQETRKIVGAEVQAILYKEFLPKVLGNSMA
;
A
#
# COMPACT_ATOMS: atom_id res chain seq x y z
N MET A 1 27.33 -30.89 -34.60
CA MET A 1 28.67 -30.30 -34.86
C MET A 1 28.59 -28.81 -34.57
N ARG A 2 29.59 -28.28 -33.84
CA ARG A 2 29.82 -26.88 -33.41
C ARG A 2 29.18 -26.45 -32.08
N THR A 3 29.81 -26.99 -31.05
CA THR A 3 30.09 -26.42 -29.71
C THR A 3 30.63 -24.98 -29.81
N PHE A 4 30.17 -24.08 -28.94
CA PHE A 4 30.87 -22.83 -28.62
C PHE A 4 31.11 -22.76 -27.11
N CYS A 5 32.38 -22.80 -26.73
CA CYS A 5 32.89 -22.56 -25.39
C CYS A 5 32.71 -21.09 -25.00
N LEU A 6 32.23 -20.82 -23.78
CA LEU A 6 32.40 -19.54 -23.10
C LEU A 6 33.83 -19.46 -22.53
N PRO A 7 34.61 -18.40 -22.81
CA PRO A 7 35.80 -18.11 -22.03
C PRO A 7 35.39 -17.32 -20.77
N VAL A 8 35.86 -17.81 -19.62
CA VAL A 8 35.86 -17.09 -18.35
C VAL A 8 36.86 -15.95 -18.45
N LEU A 9 36.37 -14.71 -18.55
CA LEU A 9 37.18 -13.51 -18.41
C LEU A 9 37.06 -13.01 -16.97
N PHE A 10 38.14 -13.18 -16.22
CA PHE A 10 38.41 -12.45 -14.99
C PHE A 10 38.52 -10.95 -15.32
N ILE A 11 37.51 -10.18 -14.89
CA ILE A 11 37.62 -8.72 -14.80
C ILE A 11 37.62 -8.37 -13.32
N SER A 12 38.81 -8.05 -12.84
CA SER A 12 39.08 -7.36 -11.59
C SER A 12 38.47 -5.95 -11.62
N GLY A 13 37.76 -5.59 -10.55
CA GLY A 13 37.65 -4.20 -10.07
C GLY A 13 36.68 -3.27 -10.81
N ALA A 14 35.39 -3.39 -10.50
CA ALA A 14 34.46 -2.25 -10.48
C ALA A 14 33.35 -2.55 -9.47
N LEU A 15 33.64 -2.33 -8.18
CA LEU A 15 32.61 -2.22 -7.16
C LEU A 15 31.69 -1.06 -7.56
N ALA A 16 30.42 -1.35 -7.80
CA ALA A 16 29.37 -0.35 -7.78
C ALA A 16 29.39 0.28 -6.38
N GLN A 17 30.08 1.42 -6.26
CA GLN A 17 30.06 2.25 -5.06
C GLN A 17 28.67 2.88 -4.97
N LEU A 18 27.71 2.11 -4.42
CA LEU A 18 26.66 2.69 -3.60
C LEU A 18 27.40 3.56 -2.59
N SER A 19 27.32 4.89 -2.75
CA SER A 19 27.87 5.79 -1.75
C SER A 19 27.33 5.33 -0.39
N PRO A 20 28.18 5.14 0.65
CA PRO A 20 27.70 4.71 1.94
C PRO A 20 26.62 5.71 2.39
N PRO A 21 25.44 5.25 2.83
CA PRO A 21 24.44 6.17 3.34
C PRO A 21 25.07 6.92 4.52
N LYS A 22 25.19 8.25 4.40
CA LYS A 22 25.73 9.09 5.47
C LYS A 22 24.93 8.80 6.74
N THR A 23 25.58 8.16 7.70
CA THR A 23 25.05 7.94 9.03
C THR A 23 25.35 9.16 9.89
N SER A 24 24.31 9.74 10.47
CA SER A 24 24.43 10.62 11.63
C SER A 24 23.52 10.01 12.66
N LYS A 25 23.94 9.97 13.93
CA LYS A 25 23.18 9.48 15.09
C LYS A 25 21.71 9.90 15.05
N PHE A 26 20.89 9.14 14.34
CA PHE A 26 19.55 9.56 13.92
C PHE A 26 18.59 9.46 15.10
N LYS A 27 18.76 8.41 15.91
CA LYS A 27 18.07 8.28 17.18
C LYS A 27 18.94 7.50 18.15
N CYS A 28 19.27 8.11 19.29
CA CYS A 28 20.08 7.48 20.34
C CYS A 28 19.37 7.49 21.69
N LEU A 29 19.53 6.41 22.45
CA LEU A 29 19.27 6.38 23.88
C LEU A 29 20.49 6.89 24.64
N ARG A 30 20.28 7.33 25.90
CA ARG A 30 21.37 7.85 26.76
C ARG A 30 22.46 6.82 27.04
N ASN A 31 22.18 5.53 26.91
CA ASN A 31 23.13 4.44 27.08
C ASN A 31 24.03 4.20 25.84
N GLY A 32 23.97 5.09 24.84
CA GLY A 32 24.79 4.99 23.62
C GLY A 32 24.22 4.06 22.55
N CYS A 33 23.07 3.42 22.78
CA CYS A 33 22.41 2.62 21.76
C CYS A 33 21.72 3.51 20.72
N CYS A 34 22.07 3.35 19.44
CA CYS A 34 21.61 4.23 18.37
C CYS A 34 21.09 3.48 17.14
N ASP A 35 20.07 4.05 16.51
CA ASP A 35 19.87 3.93 15.07
C ASP A 35 20.69 5.05 14.42
N GLU A 36 21.72 4.67 13.67
CA GLU A 36 22.65 5.54 12.94
C GLU A 36 22.09 5.94 11.56
N HIS A 37 20.91 5.42 11.18
CA HIS A 37 20.25 5.74 9.91
C HIS A 37 18.74 5.90 10.07
N GLU A 38 18.16 6.85 9.33
CA GLU A 38 16.72 7.17 9.42
C GLU A 38 15.80 6.00 9.02
N TRP A 39 16.32 5.10 8.20
CA TRP A 39 15.62 3.92 7.65
C TRP A 39 15.77 2.66 8.50
N CYS A 40 16.52 2.70 9.60
CA CYS A 40 16.76 1.54 10.45
C CYS A 40 15.49 0.79 10.84
N ARG A 41 14.45 1.54 11.23
CA ARG A 41 13.14 0.96 11.58
C ARG A 41 12.44 0.33 10.37
N PHE A 42 12.55 0.94 9.19
CA PHE A 42 11.97 0.39 7.96
C PHE A 42 12.65 -0.92 7.59
N TRP A 43 13.99 -0.92 7.53
CA TRP A 43 14.78 -2.11 7.23
C TRP A 43 14.51 -3.24 8.23
N ALA A 44 14.44 -2.93 9.53
CA ALA A 44 14.01 -3.89 10.54
C ALA A 44 12.60 -4.44 10.26
N SER A 45 11.64 -3.59 9.90
CA SER A 45 10.25 -4.00 9.60
C SER A 45 10.08 -4.88 8.36
N ILE A 46 11.08 -4.91 7.46
CA ILE A 46 11.09 -5.80 6.30
C ILE A 46 12.00 -7.03 6.49
N GLY A 47 12.53 -7.25 7.70
CA GLY A 47 13.34 -8.44 8.03
C GLY A 47 14.84 -8.31 7.78
N GLU A 48 15.38 -7.10 7.61
CA GLU A 48 16.83 -6.91 7.40
C GLU A 48 17.65 -7.22 8.65
N CYS A 49 17.04 -7.23 9.84
CA CYS A 49 17.74 -7.62 11.07
C CYS A 49 18.23 -9.07 11.01
N GLU A 50 17.50 -9.94 10.32
CA GLU A 50 17.84 -11.34 10.06
C GLU A 50 18.60 -11.52 8.75
N ALA A 51 18.23 -10.79 7.70
CA ALA A 51 18.83 -10.91 6.37
C ALA A 51 20.23 -10.28 6.27
N ASN A 52 20.48 -9.18 7.01
CA ASN A 52 21.74 -8.44 7.04
C ASN A 52 22.16 -8.08 8.47
N PRO A 53 22.38 -9.07 9.35
CA PRO A 53 22.59 -8.84 10.78
C PRO A 53 23.89 -8.09 11.06
N ALA A 54 24.92 -8.26 10.23
CA ALA A 54 26.23 -7.64 10.43
C ALA A 54 26.14 -6.10 10.33
N TRP A 55 25.40 -5.59 9.34
CA TRP A 55 25.22 -4.16 9.19
C TRP A 55 24.14 -3.63 10.14
N MET A 56 23.00 -4.33 10.20
CA MET A 56 21.82 -3.88 10.92
C MET A 56 22.01 -3.86 12.44
N LYS A 57 22.67 -4.86 13.03
CA LYS A 57 22.86 -4.90 14.49
C LYS A 57 23.87 -3.87 15.01
N ILE A 58 24.70 -3.29 14.14
CA ILE A 58 25.67 -2.25 14.50
C ILE A 58 25.09 -0.86 14.24
N ASN A 59 24.41 -0.66 13.11
CA ASN A 59 23.93 0.66 12.68
C ASN A 59 22.47 0.92 13.03
N CYS A 60 21.68 -0.11 13.36
CA CYS A 60 20.24 -0.02 13.60
C CYS A 60 19.88 -0.69 14.92
N GLN A 61 20.59 -0.31 15.98
CA GLN A 61 20.60 -1.07 17.22
C GLN A 61 19.26 -1.03 17.96
N LEU A 62 18.54 0.10 17.86
CA LEU A 62 17.21 0.24 18.44
C LEU A 62 16.17 -0.51 17.60
N ALA A 63 16.27 -0.40 16.27
CA ALA A 63 15.34 -1.05 15.36
C ALA A 63 15.45 -2.59 15.39
N CYS A 64 16.65 -3.14 15.57
CA CYS A 64 16.91 -4.58 15.63
C CYS A 64 17.02 -5.15 17.04
N ASN A 65 16.71 -4.36 18.07
CA ASN A 65 16.81 -4.75 19.48
C ASN A 65 18.19 -5.35 19.85
N SER A 66 19.28 -4.83 19.26
CA SER A 66 20.65 -5.34 19.47
C SER A 66 21.45 -4.52 20.49
N CYS A 67 20.82 -3.55 21.16
CA CYS A 67 21.44 -2.78 22.24
C CYS A 67 22.03 -3.72 23.30
N ARG A 68 23.34 -3.62 23.56
CA ARG A 68 23.97 -4.20 24.75
C ARG A 68 24.10 -3.10 25.80
N ALA A 69 23.68 -3.37 27.03
CA ALA A 69 23.96 -2.47 28.15
C ALA A 69 25.50 -2.40 28.36
N PRO A 70 26.12 -1.23 28.46
CA PRO A 70 27.54 -1.15 28.80
C PRO A 70 27.71 -1.43 30.30
N GLY A 71 28.46 -2.49 30.65
CA GLY A 71 28.96 -2.73 32.02
C GLY A 71 28.20 -3.77 32.84
N GLY A 72 28.15 -5.02 32.39
CA GLY A 72 27.72 -6.16 33.20
C GLY A 72 28.77 -7.27 33.14
N ALA A 73 29.88 -7.10 33.85
CA ALA A 73 30.68 -8.25 34.28
C ALA A 73 29.82 -9.08 35.24
N GLN A 74 29.84 -10.41 35.10
CA GLN A 74 29.27 -11.32 36.08
C GLN A 74 30.06 -11.18 37.39
N GLU A 75 29.51 -10.45 38.37
CA GLU A 75 29.97 -10.54 39.75
C GLU A 75 28.79 -10.86 40.67
N THR A 76 28.94 -12.00 41.32
CA THR A 76 28.07 -12.56 42.35
C THR A 76 28.40 -11.86 43.66
N ILE A 77 27.62 -10.85 44.11
CA ILE A 77 27.75 -10.36 45.49
C ILE A 77 26.40 -10.06 46.15
N THR A 78 26.32 -10.57 47.37
CA THR A 78 25.32 -10.55 48.42
C THR A 78 24.80 -9.16 48.81
N VAL A 79 23.50 -9.12 49.13
CA VAL A 79 22.78 -7.97 49.65
C VAL A 79 23.27 -7.61 51.05
N THR A 80 23.67 -6.36 51.26
CA THR A 80 23.54 -5.69 52.57
C THR A 80 22.92 -4.31 52.37
N THR A 81 21.92 -4.06 53.22
CA THR A 81 21.19 -2.81 53.41
C THR A 81 22.06 -1.75 54.06
N GLU A 82 22.14 -0.54 53.49
CA GLU A 82 21.90 0.75 54.16
C GLU A 82 22.29 1.97 53.29
N LEU A 83 21.53 3.06 53.48
CA LEU A 83 21.84 4.49 53.18
C LEU A 83 21.55 5.09 51.78
N LEU A 84 20.24 5.31 51.57
CA LEU A 84 19.53 6.58 51.26
C LEU A 84 20.22 7.79 50.57
N ALA A 85 19.47 8.28 49.57
CA ALA A 85 19.28 9.67 49.07
C ALA A 85 20.48 10.32 48.33
N ILE A 86 20.36 10.92 47.14
CA ILE A 86 19.43 11.96 46.67
C ILE A 86 19.47 11.99 45.13
N SER A 87 18.31 12.08 44.46
CA SER A 87 18.03 12.99 43.31
C SER A 87 16.93 12.41 42.41
N ASN A 88 15.71 12.88 42.67
CA ASN A 88 14.55 12.68 41.84
C ASN A 88 14.74 13.35 40.46
N THR A 89 14.76 12.53 39.41
CA THR A 89 14.20 12.93 38.11
C THR A 89 13.12 11.92 37.76
N PRO A 90 11.90 12.33 37.39
CA PRO A 90 10.86 11.37 37.07
C PRO A 90 11.33 10.56 35.85
N ALA A 91 11.46 9.25 36.06
CA ALA A 91 11.59 8.29 34.99
C ALA A 91 10.45 8.56 33.99
N PHE A 92 10.77 8.66 32.71
CA PHE A 92 9.76 8.57 31.66
C PHE A 92 8.97 7.28 31.93
N PRO A 93 7.66 7.36 32.19
CA PRO A 93 6.88 6.16 32.41
C PRO A 93 6.98 5.32 31.15
N THR A 94 7.42 4.07 31.31
CA THR A 94 7.07 2.98 30.42
C THR A 94 5.56 3.10 30.19
N PRO A 95 5.07 3.28 28.95
CA PRO A 95 3.65 3.45 28.75
C PRO A 95 2.96 2.16 29.13
N THR A 96 2.31 2.17 30.29
CA THR A 96 1.17 1.32 30.65
C THR A 96 -0.06 1.71 29.80
N GLY A 97 0.15 2.17 28.56
CA GLY A 97 -0.77 2.96 27.73
C GLY A 97 -2.00 2.21 27.22
N GLY A 98 -2.15 0.94 27.57
CA GLY A 98 -3.41 0.23 27.36
C GLY A 98 -4.53 0.73 28.27
N GLY A 99 -4.25 1.09 29.52
CA GLY A 99 -5.29 1.44 30.50
C GLY A 99 -6.14 2.65 30.09
N ASP A 100 -5.47 3.76 29.75
CA ASP A 100 -6.15 5.02 29.44
C ASP A 100 -6.88 4.99 28.10
N CYS A 101 -6.27 4.40 27.06
CA CYS A 101 -6.92 4.29 25.76
C CYS A 101 -8.05 3.26 25.76
N ASN A 102 -8.02 2.24 26.61
CA ASN A 102 -9.17 1.35 26.82
C ASN A 102 -10.35 2.08 27.47
N ALA A 103 -10.09 3.04 28.38
CA ALA A 103 -11.14 3.87 28.95
C ALA A 103 -11.75 4.80 27.88
N ILE A 104 -10.90 5.45 27.06
CA ILE A 104 -11.34 6.32 25.96
C ILE A 104 -12.16 5.53 24.92
N ARG A 105 -11.73 4.31 24.59
CA ARG A 105 -12.44 3.42 23.66
C ARG A 105 -13.91 3.20 24.04
N LYS A 106 -14.23 3.17 25.34
CA LYS A 106 -15.62 2.97 25.82
C LYS A 106 -16.54 4.16 25.53
N ASN A 107 -16.00 5.35 25.31
CA ASN A 107 -16.78 6.55 24.96
C ASN A 107 -16.11 7.31 23.78
N PRO A 108 -16.38 6.88 22.53
CA PRO A 108 -15.66 7.40 21.36
C PRO A 108 -16.04 8.83 20.97
N GLN A 109 -17.18 9.38 21.45
CA GLN A 109 -17.69 10.69 21.02
C GLN A 109 -16.66 11.82 21.23
N ASN A 110 -15.90 11.75 22.32
CA ASN A 110 -14.88 12.76 22.67
C ASN A 110 -13.45 12.20 22.61
N ALA A 111 -13.23 11.08 21.89
CA ALA A 111 -11.96 10.38 21.91
C ALA A 111 -10.77 11.28 21.52
N ALA A 112 -10.92 12.09 20.47
CA ALA A 112 -9.87 13.01 20.04
C ALA A 112 -9.50 14.05 21.11
N LEU A 113 -10.50 14.64 21.77
CA LEU A 113 -10.28 15.62 22.84
C LEU A 113 -9.60 14.99 24.06
N GLU A 114 -10.05 13.81 24.47
CA GLU A 114 -9.45 13.09 25.59
C GLU A 114 -8.01 12.65 25.29
N LEU A 115 -7.72 12.19 24.08
CA LEU A 115 -6.36 11.82 23.66
C LEU A 115 -5.42 13.03 23.69
N ILE A 116 -5.89 14.21 23.26
CA ILE A 116 -5.10 15.46 23.33
C ILE A 116 -4.89 15.86 24.78
N LYS A 117 -5.96 15.95 25.58
CA LYS A 117 -5.92 16.38 26.99
C LYS A 117 -4.98 15.53 27.83
N ARG A 118 -4.98 14.21 27.59
CA ARG A 118 -4.14 13.24 28.31
C ARG A 118 -2.77 13.01 27.67
N HIS A 119 -2.43 13.74 26.60
CA HIS A 119 -1.15 13.61 25.89
C HIS A 119 -0.89 12.19 25.33
N LEU A 120 -1.96 11.53 24.86
CA LEU A 120 -1.95 10.15 24.35
C LEU A 120 -1.95 10.07 22.82
N VAL A 121 -1.85 11.20 22.11
CA VAL A 121 -1.75 11.22 20.64
C VAL A 121 -0.42 10.63 20.20
N ASN A 122 -0.47 9.38 19.72
CA ASN A 122 0.67 8.69 19.14
C ASN A 122 0.51 8.62 17.60
N PRO A 123 1.36 9.30 16.81
CA PRO A 123 1.27 9.27 15.35
C PRO A 123 2.00 8.08 14.70
N VAL A 124 2.62 7.21 15.50
CA VAL A 124 3.41 6.08 15.00
C VAL A 124 2.82 4.76 15.49
N GLU A 125 2.38 3.94 14.55
CA GLU A 125 1.89 2.60 14.82
C GLU A 125 3.03 1.68 15.30
N ASP A 126 2.78 0.87 16.33
CA ASP A 126 3.62 -0.28 16.67
C ASP A 126 3.24 -1.44 15.75
N LEU A 127 4.19 -1.80 14.86
CA LEU A 127 4.05 -2.85 13.86
C LEU A 127 4.78 -4.16 14.26
N SER A 128 5.41 -4.22 15.42
CA SER A 128 6.32 -5.30 15.82
C SER A 128 5.66 -6.69 15.85
N SER A 129 4.36 -6.76 16.15
CA SER A 129 3.59 -8.01 16.20
C SER A 129 2.75 -8.29 14.95
N ARG A 130 2.78 -7.38 13.95
CA ARG A 130 1.89 -7.44 12.79
C ARG A 130 2.57 -8.13 11.62
N GLN A 131 1.88 -9.10 11.01
CA GLN A 131 2.24 -9.52 9.66
C GLN A 131 1.92 -8.37 8.69
N LEU A 132 2.89 -7.98 7.89
CA LEU A 132 2.76 -6.92 6.90
C LEU A 132 2.92 -7.49 5.49
N LEU A 133 2.03 -7.11 4.60
CA LEU A 133 2.11 -7.38 3.16
C LEU A 133 2.30 -6.07 2.39
N SER A 134 2.99 -6.14 1.27
CA SER A 134 3.17 -5.05 0.31
C SER A 134 2.81 -5.49 -1.09
N ILE A 135 2.68 -4.55 -2.02
CA ILE A 135 2.46 -4.87 -3.44
C ILE A 135 3.62 -5.73 -3.98
N ASP A 136 4.84 -5.51 -3.52
CA ASP A 136 6.01 -6.29 -3.95
C ASP A 136 5.97 -7.73 -3.40
N ASP A 137 5.50 -7.92 -2.17
CA ASP A 137 5.29 -9.26 -1.59
C ASP A 137 4.26 -10.05 -2.41
N ILE A 138 3.14 -9.41 -2.76
CA ILE A 138 2.10 -9.99 -3.62
C ILE A 138 2.68 -10.33 -5.00
N THR A 139 3.35 -9.38 -5.64
CA THR A 139 3.91 -9.55 -7.00
C THR A 139 4.91 -10.71 -7.06
N ARG A 140 5.78 -10.86 -6.05
CA ARG A 140 6.69 -12.01 -5.95
C ARG A 140 5.94 -13.33 -5.80
N ALA A 141 4.94 -13.36 -4.92
CA ALA A 141 4.18 -14.58 -4.62
C ALA A 141 3.37 -15.08 -5.82
N VAL A 142 2.82 -14.19 -6.66
CA VAL A 142 2.05 -14.56 -7.86
C VAL A 142 2.76 -15.57 -8.75
N SER A 143 4.09 -15.50 -8.86
CA SER A 143 4.89 -16.46 -9.64
C SER A 143 4.71 -17.92 -9.19
N THR A 144 4.39 -18.13 -7.92
CA THR A 144 4.11 -19.44 -7.31
C THR A 144 2.70 -19.96 -7.62
N GLY A 145 1.83 -19.12 -8.19
CA GLY A 145 0.47 -19.48 -8.63
C GLY A 145 -0.66 -19.01 -7.71
N CYS A 146 -0.37 -18.49 -6.51
CA CYS A 146 -1.35 -17.88 -5.62
C CYS A 146 -0.78 -16.66 -4.89
N VAL A 147 -1.63 -15.92 -4.20
CA VAL A 147 -1.23 -14.74 -3.40
C VAL A 147 -1.53 -14.95 -1.91
N PRO A 148 -0.64 -14.51 -1.00
CA PRO A 148 -0.90 -14.56 0.43
C PRO A 148 -1.94 -13.52 0.83
N GLN A 149 -2.51 -13.69 2.01
CA GLN A 149 -3.47 -12.76 2.61
C GLN A 149 -3.07 -12.43 4.05
N LEU A 150 -3.59 -11.32 4.59
CA LEU A 150 -3.48 -11.03 6.02
C LEU A 150 -4.41 -11.92 6.84
N ASN A 151 -3.85 -12.65 7.81
CA ASN A 151 -4.60 -13.63 8.61
C ASN A 151 -4.96 -13.13 10.02
N SER A 152 -4.20 -12.20 10.58
CA SER A 152 -4.40 -11.66 11.94
C SER A 152 -3.95 -10.21 12.04
N ALA A 153 -4.50 -9.48 13.00
CA ALA A 153 -4.03 -8.17 13.42
C ALA A 153 -4.34 -7.97 14.90
N ASP A 154 -3.38 -7.45 15.66
CA ASP A 154 -3.52 -7.12 17.09
C ASP A 154 -3.62 -5.60 17.27
N CYS A 155 -4.82 -5.12 17.58
CA CYS A 155 -5.10 -3.69 17.73
C CYS A 155 -4.76 -3.17 19.13
N ALA A 156 -4.60 -4.05 20.14
CA ALA A 156 -4.49 -3.62 21.53
C ALA A 156 -3.16 -2.90 21.79
N ARG A 157 -2.07 -3.32 21.13
CA ARG A 157 -0.74 -2.70 21.27
C ARG A 157 -0.69 -1.25 20.81
N SER A 158 -1.45 -0.93 19.76
CA SER A 158 -1.48 0.39 19.12
C SER A 158 -2.83 1.09 19.31
N LEU A 159 -3.56 0.78 20.40
CA LEU A 159 -4.94 1.26 20.55
C LEU A 159 -5.06 2.80 20.47
N CYS A 160 -4.19 3.55 21.15
CA CYS A 160 -4.22 5.02 21.08
C CYS A 160 -3.97 5.57 19.65
N TYR A 161 -3.13 4.88 18.88
CA TYR A 161 -2.92 5.20 17.47
C TYR A 161 -4.21 4.95 16.67
N HIS A 162 -4.83 3.78 16.81
CA HIS A 162 -6.05 3.42 16.09
C HIS A 162 -7.27 4.28 16.46
N LEU A 163 -7.32 4.83 17.68
CA LEU A 163 -8.34 5.80 18.07
C LEU A 163 -8.11 7.20 17.47
N SER A 164 -6.88 7.51 17.03
CA SER A 164 -6.51 8.80 16.45
C SER A 164 -6.48 8.79 14.92
N TYR A 165 -5.93 7.72 14.35
CA TYR A 165 -5.49 7.59 12.96
C TYR A 165 -5.79 6.21 12.39
N ARG A 166 -5.95 6.15 11.08
CA ARG A 166 -6.16 4.90 10.33
C ARG A 166 -4.82 4.22 10.11
N SER A 167 -4.74 2.89 10.21
CA SER A 167 -3.61 2.11 9.68
C SER A 167 -3.54 2.27 8.15
N PHE A 168 -2.40 1.90 7.54
CA PHE A 168 -2.24 1.99 6.08
C PHE A 168 -2.95 0.86 5.35
N ASP A 169 -3.00 -0.33 5.93
CA ASP A 169 -3.67 -1.50 5.36
C ASP A 169 -5.12 -1.67 5.85
N GLY A 170 -5.67 -0.65 6.53
CA GLY A 170 -7.06 -0.61 6.96
C GLY A 170 -7.41 -1.50 8.15
N THR A 171 -6.46 -2.29 8.68
CA THR A 171 -6.74 -3.11 9.87
C THR A 171 -7.07 -2.25 11.09
N CYS A 172 -7.79 -2.83 12.04
CA CYS A 172 -8.17 -2.13 13.28
C CYS A 172 -9.11 -0.93 13.09
N ASN A 173 -9.68 -0.75 11.89
CA ASN A 173 -10.84 0.11 11.71
C ASN A 173 -12.03 -0.40 12.54
N ASN A 174 -12.27 -1.73 12.48
CA ASN A 174 -13.12 -2.42 13.45
C ASN A 174 -12.22 -3.08 14.51
N LEU A 175 -12.30 -2.63 15.77
CA LEU A 175 -11.42 -3.10 16.85
C LEU A 175 -11.74 -4.54 17.33
N GLU A 176 -12.95 -5.03 17.10
CA GLU A 176 -13.38 -6.39 17.49
C GLU A 176 -13.11 -7.40 16.39
N ARG A 177 -13.22 -6.97 15.13
CA ARG A 177 -12.93 -7.75 13.93
C ARG A 177 -11.91 -7.01 13.05
N PRO A 178 -10.62 -7.05 13.45
CA PRO A 178 -9.57 -6.19 12.90
C PRO A 178 -9.35 -6.22 11.39
N LEU A 179 -9.78 -7.29 10.72
CA LEU A 179 -9.50 -7.55 9.31
C LEU A 179 -10.67 -7.18 8.39
N LEU A 180 -11.79 -6.68 8.92
CA LEU A 180 -12.90 -6.19 8.11
C LEU A 180 -12.48 -4.94 7.34
N GLY A 181 -12.51 -5.02 6.01
CA GLY A 181 -12.13 -3.93 5.11
C GLY A 181 -10.62 -3.70 4.99
N ALA A 182 -9.79 -4.57 5.58
CA ALA A 182 -8.35 -4.50 5.44
C ALA A 182 -7.90 -4.88 4.02
N ALA A 183 -6.79 -4.31 3.58
CA ALA A 183 -6.09 -4.67 2.35
C ALA A 183 -5.51 -6.08 2.41
N PHE A 184 -5.21 -6.65 1.26
CA PHE A 184 -4.67 -8.01 1.10
C PHE A 184 -5.59 -9.06 1.73
N ARG A 185 -6.88 -8.94 1.44
CA ARG A 185 -7.96 -9.81 1.91
C ARG A 185 -8.88 -10.21 0.75
N PRO A 186 -9.64 -11.31 0.88
CA PRO A 186 -10.66 -11.65 -0.08
C PRO A 186 -11.70 -10.53 -0.18
N TYR A 187 -12.22 -10.32 -1.39
CA TYR A 187 -13.45 -9.54 -1.55
C TYR A 187 -14.60 -10.15 -0.77
N LEU A 188 -15.53 -9.32 -0.30
CA LEU A 188 -16.79 -9.79 0.26
C LEU A 188 -17.64 -10.40 -0.85
N ARG A 189 -18.13 -11.62 -0.64
CA ARG A 189 -19.13 -12.25 -1.50
C ARG A 189 -20.53 -11.97 -0.98
N HIS A 190 -21.32 -11.20 -1.74
CA HIS A 190 -22.75 -11.03 -1.48
C HIS A 190 -23.57 -12.26 -1.89
N LEU A 191 -23.08 -13.03 -2.86
CA LEU A 191 -23.65 -14.29 -3.32
C LEU A 191 -22.53 -15.35 -3.43
N PRO A 192 -22.86 -16.65 -3.32
CA PRO A 192 -21.90 -17.73 -3.56
C PRO A 192 -21.21 -17.60 -4.92
N ALA A 193 -19.97 -18.11 -5.02
CA ALA A 193 -19.23 -18.09 -6.28
C ALA A 193 -19.84 -19.05 -7.31
N GLU A 194 -19.94 -18.63 -8.55
CA GLU A 194 -20.31 -19.49 -9.68
C GLU A 194 -19.09 -19.70 -10.59
N TYR A 195 -18.69 -20.97 -10.73
CA TYR A 195 -17.62 -21.43 -11.62
C TYR A 195 -18.15 -22.61 -12.45
N ASP A 196 -17.61 -22.83 -13.65
CA ASP A 196 -18.10 -23.87 -14.58
C ASP A 196 -17.90 -25.30 -14.03
N ASP A 197 -16.85 -25.46 -13.22
CA ASP A 197 -16.53 -26.67 -12.44
C ASP A 197 -16.97 -26.57 -10.97
N GLY A 198 -17.63 -25.46 -10.57
CA GLY A 198 -17.98 -25.16 -9.19
C GLY A 198 -16.82 -24.75 -8.28
N ILE A 199 -15.58 -24.67 -8.80
CA ILE A 199 -14.37 -24.44 -7.99
C ILE A 199 -13.57 -23.24 -8.48
N SER A 200 -13.10 -23.24 -9.72
CA SER A 200 -12.12 -22.26 -10.20
C SER A 200 -12.32 -21.86 -11.64
N GLU A 201 -12.79 -22.72 -12.55
CA GLU A 201 -12.81 -22.36 -13.97
C GLU A 201 -13.96 -21.40 -14.32
N PRO A 202 -13.71 -20.34 -15.11
CA PRO A 202 -14.72 -19.32 -15.39
C PRO A 202 -15.97 -19.93 -16.03
N VAL A 203 -17.15 -19.42 -15.69
CA VAL A 203 -18.40 -19.89 -16.29
C VAL A 203 -18.30 -19.93 -17.81
N SER A 204 -18.78 -21.02 -18.42
CA SER A 204 -18.76 -21.26 -19.86
C SER A 204 -17.35 -21.44 -20.47
N SER A 205 -16.30 -21.71 -19.69
CA SER A 205 -14.97 -22.00 -20.24
C SER A 205 -14.76 -23.47 -20.60
N ILE A 206 -15.45 -24.41 -19.94
CA ILE A 206 -15.39 -25.86 -20.17
C ILE A 206 -16.61 -26.29 -21.00
N ARG A 207 -17.82 -25.93 -20.55
CA ARG A 207 -19.08 -26.37 -21.16
C ARG A 207 -19.52 -25.53 -22.35
N VAL A 208 -18.94 -24.34 -22.53
CA VAL A 208 -19.21 -23.40 -23.63
C VAL A 208 -20.72 -23.16 -23.83
N THR A 209 -21.37 -22.60 -22.81
CA THR A 209 -22.82 -22.36 -22.78
C THR A 209 -23.21 -20.92 -23.13
N ARG A 210 -22.24 -20.02 -23.34
CA ARG A 210 -22.44 -18.58 -23.56
C ARG A 210 -21.56 -18.05 -24.70
N PRO A 211 -21.96 -16.95 -25.38
CA PRO A 211 -21.09 -16.30 -26.35
C PRO A 211 -19.82 -15.74 -25.69
N THR A 212 -18.76 -15.57 -26.48
CA THR A 212 -17.52 -14.97 -25.98
C THR A 212 -17.73 -13.49 -25.61
N ALA A 213 -16.93 -12.97 -24.67
CA ALA A 213 -16.99 -11.56 -24.28
C ALA A 213 -16.81 -10.61 -25.48
N ARG A 214 -15.99 -11.00 -26.47
CA ARG A 214 -15.84 -10.22 -27.71
C ARG A 214 -17.12 -10.21 -28.54
N GLU A 215 -17.79 -11.35 -28.68
CA GLU A 215 -19.01 -11.44 -29.48
C GLU A 215 -20.13 -10.63 -28.84
N ALA A 216 -20.28 -10.68 -27.52
CA ALA A 216 -21.18 -9.80 -26.77
C ALA A 216 -20.83 -8.30 -27.00
N SER A 217 -19.54 -7.94 -26.94
CA SER A 217 -19.10 -6.56 -27.20
C SER A 217 -19.43 -6.10 -28.63
N ARG A 218 -19.20 -6.96 -29.63
CA ARG A 218 -19.43 -6.67 -31.06
C ARG A 218 -20.91 -6.53 -31.40
N ILE A 219 -21.78 -7.31 -30.77
CA ILE A 219 -23.22 -7.33 -31.10
C ILE A 219 -23.98 -6.31 -30.26
N LEU A 220 -23.66 -6.17 -28.97
CA LEU A 220 -24.47 -5.41 -28.02
C LEU A 220 -23.87 -4.07 -27.60
N LEU A 221 -22.55 -3.94 -27.52
CA LEU A 221 -21.90 -2.81 -26.86
C LEU A 221 -21.19 -1.85 -27.82
N SER A 222 -21.00 -2.21 -29.09
CA SER A 222 -20.30 -1.36 -30.05
C SER A 222 -21.25 -0.35 -30.70
N SER A 223 -20.87 0.93 -30.68
CA SER A 223 -21.55 2.00 -31.40
C SER A 223 -20.53 2.92 -32.06
N ALA A 224 -20.86 3.44 -33.24
CA ALA A 224 -20.07 4.49 -33.90
C ALA A 224 -20.45 5.91 -33.40
N GLN A 225 -21.50 6.03 -32.59
CA GLN A 225 -21.96 7.31 -32.07
C GLN A 225 -21.08 7.76 -30.90
N THR A 226 -20.61 9.00 -30.98
CA THR A 226 -20.04 9.70 -29.83
C THR A 226 -21.18 10.29 -29.02
N VAL A 227 -21.41 9.77 -27.82
CA VAL A 227 -22.43 10.29 -26.90
C VAL A 227 -21.76 11.25 -25.94
N VAL A 228 -22.25 12.49 -25.90
CA VAL A 228 -21.82 13.51 -24.94
C VAL A 228 -22.94 13.73 -23.95
N HIS A 229 -22.61 13.83 -22.68
CA HIS A 229 -23.58 14.17 -21.65
C HIS A 229 -23.73 15.70 -21.56
N ASP A 230 -24.96 16.19 -21.60
CA ASP A 230 -25.31 17.62 -21.57
C ASP A 230 -25.09 18.28 -20.19
N LYS A 231 -25.31 17.55 -19.10
CA LYS A 231 -25.24 18.04 -17.71
C LYS A 231 -23.92 17.78 -16.98
N PHE A 232 -23.13 16.79 -17.41
CA PHE A 232 -21.94 16.36 -16.66
C PHE A 232 -20.69 16.42 -17.52
N ASN A 233 -19.62 16.94 -16.93
CA ASN A 233 -18.30 16.99 -17.57
C ASN A 233 -17.48 15.71 -17.27
N THR A 234 -16.32 15.59 -17.91
CA THR A 234 -15.43 14.43 -17.80
C THR A 234 -14.90 14.16 -16.38
N LEU A 235 -14.96 15.14 -15.46
CA LEU A 235 -14.55 14.92 -14.07
C LEU A 235 -15.43 13.89 -13.38
N LEU A 236 -16.69 13.71 -13.79
CA LEU A 236 -17.55 12.66 -13.25
C LEU A 236 -16.91 11.27 -13.49
N MET A 237 -16.51 10.97 -14.72
CA MET A 237 -15.82 9.71 -15.04
C MET A 237 -14.49 9.61 -14.29
N GLN A 238 -13.70 10.69 -14.31
CA GLN A 238 -12.37 10.69 -13.70
C GLN A 238 -12.41 10.46 -12.19
N TRP A 239 -13.37 11.09 -11.49
CA TRP A 239 -13.60 10.88 -10.07
C TRP A 239 -14.04 9.46 -9.78
N GLY A 240 -15.00 8.93 -10.56
CA GLY A 240 -15.45 7.55 -10.41
C GLY A 240 -14.30 6.53 -10.51
N GLN A 241 -13.38 6.73 -11.44
CA GLN A 241 -12.18 5.89 -11.53
C GLN A 241 -11.23 6.08 -10.35
N PHE A 242 -10.93 7.33 -9.95
CA PHE A 242 -10.07 7.61 -8.80
C PHE A 242 -10.59 6.94 -7.53
N MET A 243 -11.91 6.96 -7.32
CA MET A 243 -12.58 6.30 -6.19
C MET A 243 -12.58 4.77 -6.29
N SER A 244 -12.75 4.21 -7.49
CA SER A 244 -12.56 2.77 -7.70
C SER A 244 -11.14 2.33 -7.37
N HIS A 245 -10.15 3.19 -7.63
CA HIS A 245 -8.76 2.92 -7.31
C HIS A 245 -8.42 3.07 -5.83
N ASP A 246 -9.27 3.76 -5.04
CA ASP A 246 -9.12 3.81 -3.58
C ASP A 246 -9.53 2.48 -2.95
N THR A 247 -10.64 1.90 -3.42
CA THR A 247 -11.29 0.78 -2.73
C THR A 247 -10.98 -0.60 -3.27
N ALA A 248 -10.46 -0.70 -4.51
CA ALA A 248 -10.28 -1.99 -5.17
C ALA A 248 -9.07 -2.06 -6.10
N LYS A 249 -8.30 -3.15 -5.96
CA LYS A 249 -7.26 -3.56 -6.90
C LYS A 249 -7.09 -5.07 -6.84
N THR A 250 -7.16 -5.74 -7.99
CA THR A 250 -7.03 -7.19 -8.06
C THR A 250 -5.74 -7.59 -8.77
N THR A 251 -4.93 -8.42 -8.12
CA THR A 251 -3.71 -8.97 -8.71
C THR A 251 -4.01 -9.91 -9.87
N LEU A 252 -3.20 -9.87 -10.93
CA LEU A 252 -3.29 -10.79 -12.07
C LEU A 252 -2.19 -11.87 -12.02
N GLN A 253 -2.48 -13.04 -12.56
CA GLN A 253 -1.48 -14.06 -12.87
C GLN A 253 -0.48 -13.55 -13.94
N PRO A 254 0.76 -14.07 -13.98
CA PRO A 254 1.78 -13.58 -14.92
C PRO A 254 1.34 -13.78 -16.38
N SER A 255 1.25 -12.69 -17.14
CA SER A 255 0.82 -12.72 -18.55
C SER A 255 1.77 -13.45 -19.49
N ALA A 256 3.05 -13.55 -19.13
CA ALA A 256 4.03 -14.35 -19.86
C ALA A 256 3.63 -15.83 -19.99
N GLN A 257 2.78 -16.34 -19.09
CA GLN A 257 2.28 -17.72 -19.13
C GLN A 257 1.08 -17.90 -20.07
N CYS A 258 0.48 -16.81 -20.57
CA CYS A 258 -0.68 -16.83 -21.46
C CYS A 258 -0.27 -16.50 -22.90
N ALA A 259 0.70 -17.25 -23.43
CA ALA A 259 1.33 -16.95 -24.72
C ALA A 259 0.52 -17.42 -25.95
N THR A 260 -0.35 -18.42 -25.79
CA THR A 260 -1.15 -19.01 -26.89
C THR A 260 -2.63 -18.66 -26.75
N CYS A 261 -3.45 -19.09 -27.72
CA CYS A 261 -4.91 -18.99 -27.63
C CYS A 261 -5.55 -20.17 -26.89
N ASP A 262 -4.75 -21.03 -26.28
CA ASP A 262 -5.24 -22.20 -25.57
C ASP A 262 -5.42 -21.86 -24.09
N PRO A 263 -6.50 -22.37 -23.47
CA PRO A 263 -6.72 -22.16 -22.05
C PRO A 263 -5.61 -22.83 -21.26
N VAL A 264 -5.12 -22.14 -20.24
CA VAL A 264 -4.23 -22.73 -19.22
C VAL A 264 -5.07 -22.80 -17.95
N PRO A 265 -5.43 -24.00 -17.47
CA PRO A 265 -6.30 -24.16 -16.30
C PRO A 265 -5.87 -23.25 -15.15
N SER A 266 -6.85 -22.55 -14.57
CA SER A 266 -6.71 -21.65 -13.43
C SER A 266 -5.81 -20.42 -13.63
N ARG A 267 -5.19 -20.24 -14.80
CA ARG A 267 -4.22 -19.17 -15.08
C ARG A 267 -4.60 -18.27 -16.26
N CYS A 268 -5.03 -18.85 -17.38
CA CYS A 268 -5.27 -18.11 -18.62
C CYS A 268 -6.68 -18.36 -19.15
N MET A 269 -7.37 -17.30 -19.57
CA MET A 269 -8.70 -17.36 -20.16
C MET A 269 -8.71 -16.67 -21.53
N PRO A 270 -8.32 -17.36 -22.61
CA PRO A 270 -8.30 -16.74 -23.93
C PRO A 270 -9.73 -16.44 -24.41
N VAL A 271 -9.96 -15.23 -24.89
CA VAL A 271 -11.22 -14.84 -25.54
C VAL A 271 -11.06 -15.04 -27.05
N ARG A 272 -11.62 -16.11 -27.59
CA ARG A 272 -11.57 -16.40 -29.03
C ARG A 272 -12.29 -15.31 -29.83
N ILE A 273 -11.66 -14.86 -30.91
CA ILE A 273 -12.21 -13.88 -31.84
C ILE A 273 -12.93 -14.62 -32.97
N SER A 274 -14.15 -14.18 -33.28
CA SER A 274 -14.92 -14.71 -34.39
C SER A 274 -14.27 -14.37 -35.74
N PRO A 275 -14.23 -15.28 -36.72
CA PRO A 275 -13.85 -14.95 -38.09
C PRO A 275 -14.74 -13.87 -38.73
N LYS A 276 -15.96 -13.68 -38.20
CA LYS A 276 -16.93 -12.66 -38.61
C LYS A 276 -16.74 -11.30 -37.91
N ASP A 277 -15.71 -11.15 -37.08
CA ASP A 277 -15.41 -9.87 -36.44
C ASP A 277 -15.09 -8.80 -37.51
N ASN A 278 -15.79 -7.67 -37.47
CA ASN A 278 -15.61 -6.60 -38.45
C ASN A 278 -14.26 -5.89 -38.30
N ASN A 279 -13.59 -6.04 -37.15
CA ASN A 279 -12.29 -5.44 -36.92
C ASN A 279 -11.16 -6.40 -37.37
N MET A 280 -10.50 -6.03 -38.46
CA MET A 280 -9.40 -6.81 -39.05
C MET A 280 -8.25 -7.04 -38.06
N ALA A 281 -7.90 -6.05 -37.24
CA ALA A 281 -6.82 -6.16 -36.27
C ALA A 281 -7.13 -7.18 -35.16
N PHE A 282 -8.39 -7.32 -34.77
CA PHE A 282 -8.81 -8.39 -33.86
C PHE A 282 -8.76 -9.76 -34.55
N ARG A 283 -9.26 -9.89 -35.78
CA ARG A 283 -9.22 -11.16 -36.52
C ARG A 283 -7.80 -11.69 -36.70
N GLN A 284 -6.84 -10.83 -37.02
CA GLN A 284 -5.43 -11.18 -37.14
C GLN A 284 -4.84 -11.77 -35.84
N LYS A 285 -5.35 -11.36 -34.67
CA LYS A 285 -4.88 -11.86 -33.37
C LYS A 285 -5.46 -13.22 -32.98
N GLN A 286 -6.55 -13.67 -33.62
CA GLN A 286 -7.31 -14.91 -33.35
C GLN A 286 -7.95 -15.03 -31.96
N CYS A 287 -7.32 -14.51 -30.91
CA CYS A 287 -7.84 -14.43 -29.56
C CYS A 287 -7.30 -13.20 -28.82
N LEU A 288 -7.96 -12.81 -27.73
CA LEU A 288 -7.37 -11.98 -26.68
C LEU A 288 -6.81 -12.88 -25.61
N LYS A 289 -5.50 -12.73 -25.35
CA LYS A 289 -4.78 -13.48 -24.33
C LYS A 289 -4.96 -12.76 -22.99
N ILE A 290 -5.69 -13.36 -22.06
CA ILE A 290 -6.03 -12.75 -20.78
C ILE A 290 -5.52 -13.62 -19.64
N SER A 291 -4.70 -13.02 -18.77
CA SER A 291 -4.38 -13.59 -17.47
C SER A 291 -5.57 -13.50 -16.53
N ARG A 292 -5.84 -14.57 -15.81
CA ARG A 292 -6.85 -14.58 -14.75
C ARG A 292 -6.32 -13.84 -13.52
N SER A 293 -7.22 -13.28 -12.72
CA SER A 293 -6.89 -12.75 -11.39
C SER A 293 -6.27 -13.82 -10.51
N ALA A 294 -5.20 -13.54 -9.78
CA ALA A 294 -4.53 -14.51 -8.92
C ALA A 294 -5.47 -14.99 -7.78
N PRO A 295 -5.50 -16.29 -7.46
CA PRO A 295 -6.28 -16.80 -6.35
C PRO A 295 -5.54 -16.59 -5.03
N ILE A 296 -6.28 -16.43 -3.95
CA ILE A 296 -5.72 -16.50 -2.60
C ILE A 296 -5.25 -17.93 -2.34
N CYS A 297 -4.06 -18.07 -1.74
CA CYS A 297 -3.51 -19.37 -1.41
C CYS A 297 -4.47 -20.20 -0.55
N GLY A 298 -4.66 -21.47 -0.91
CA GLY A 298 -5.63 -22.38 -0.29
C GLY A 298 -7.01 -22.40 -0.96
N THR A 299 -7.28 -21.51 -1.92
CA THR A 299 -8.55 -21.46 -2.66
C THR A 299 -8.40 -21.88 -4.13
N GLY A 300 -9.51 -22.24 -4.78
CA GLY A 300 -9.53 -22.61 -6.21
C GLY A 300 -9.00 -24.01 -6.52
N GLN A 301 -8.93 -24.89 -5.51
CA GLN A 301 -8.55 -26.31 -5.67
C GLN A 301 -9.62 -27.24 -5.08
N ARG A 302 -9.92 -27.07 -3.79
CA ARG A 302 -10.95 -27.84 -3.06
C ARG A 302 -12.13 -26.98 -2.62
N VAL A 303 -11.89 -25.69 -2.42
CA VAL A 303 -12.89 -24.68 -2.12
C VAL A 303 -12.94 -23.66 -3.25
N PRO A 304 -14.08 -22.97 -3.46
CA PRO A 304 -14.20 -21.97 -4.52
C PRO A 304 -13.09 -20.92 -4.47
N ARG A 305 -12.62 -20.52 -5.64
CA ARG A 305 -11.52 -19.58 -5.84
C ARG A 305 -11.87 -18.19 -5.27
N GLU A 306 -11.02 -17.66 -4.41
CA GLU A 306 -11.14 -16.28 -3.92
C GLU A 306 -10.09 -15.37 -4.53
N GLN A 307 -10.50 -14.14 -4.88
CA GLN A 307 -9.60 -13.12 -5.41
C GLN A 307 -9.23 -12.14 -4.30
N LEU A 308 -7.99 -11.65 -4.33
CA LEU A 308 -7.45 -10.71 -3.36
C LEU A 308 -7.75 -9.26 -3.77
N ASN A 309 -8.21 -8.46 -2.81
CA ASN A 309 -8.14 -7.00 -2.91
C ASN A 309 -6.81 -6.52 -2.33
N GLU A 310 -5.96 -5.87 -3.11
CA GLU A 310 -4.71 -5.27 -2.63
C GLU A 310 -4.93 -3.92 -1.91
N ASN A 311 -6.14 -3.37 -1.99
CA ASN A 311 -6.49 -2.08 -1.41
C ASN A 311 -7.33 -2.22 -0.13
N THR A 312 -7.32 -1.18 0.71
CA THR A 312 -8.31 -1.06 1.78
C THR A 312 -9.71 -0.93 1.18
N ALA A 313 -10.75 -1.39 1.87
CA ALA A 313 -12.14 -1.23 1.40
C ALA A 313 -12.74 0.14 1.78
N PHE A 314 -11.94 1.00 2.41
CA PHE A 314 -12.39 2.29 2.93
C PHE A 314 -12.13 3.39 1.91
N VAL A 315 -12.88 4.48 2.03
CA VAL A 315 -12.55 5.73 1.35
C VAL A 315 -11.58 6.48 2.24
N ASP A 316 -10.28 6.27 2.05
CA ASP A 316 -9.23 6.82 2.91
C ASP A 316 -8.07 7.46 2.13
N ALA A 317 -8.28 7.70 0.83
CA ALA A 317 -7.30 8.28 -0.08
C ALA A 317 -6.02 7.42 -0.22
N SER A 318 -6.17 6.09 -0.12
CA SER A 318 -5.11 5.12 -0.40
C SER A 318 -4.42 5.27 -1.77
N PRO A 319 -5.00 5.87 -2.84
CA PRO A 319 -4.26 6.11 -4.08
C PRO A 319 -3.04 7.02 -3.89
N LEU A 320 -3.05 7.85 -2.84
CA LEU A 320 -1.95 8.74 -2.46
C LEU A 320 -1.02 8.08 -1.45
N TYR A 321 -1.60 7.40 -0.45
CA TYR A 321 -0.90 6.92 0.75
C TYR A 321 -0.53 5.44 0.73
N GLY A 322 -0.95 4.71 -0.29
CA GLY A 322 -0.78 3.26 -0.41
C GLY A 322 -1.61 2.49 0.61
N SER A 323 -1.68 1.18 0.39
CA SER A 323 -2.38 0.24 1.28
C SER A 323 -1.41 -0.61 2.12
N SER A 324 -0.15 -0.19 2.22
CA SER A 324 0.90 -0.90 2.97
C SER A 324 1.89 0.06 3.61
N SER A 325 2.16 -0.15 4.90
CA SER A 325 3.21 0.58 5.61
C SER A 325 4.61 0.32 5.04
N LYS A 326 4.85 -0.86 4.45
CA LYS A 326 6.11 -1.18 3.77
C LYS A 326 6.33 -0.32 2.52
N ASP A 327 5.27 0.08 1.83
CA ASP A 327 5.37 0.85 0.58
C ASP A 327 5.44 2.36 0.80
N LEU A 328 5.09 2.84 2.01
CA LEU A 328 4.99 4.27 2.34
C LEU A 328 6.22 5.09 1.91
N HIS A 329 7.38 4.50 2.05
CA HIS A 329 8.64 5.14 1.76
C HIS A 329 8.86 5.50 0.28
N LYS A 330 8.11 4.87 -0.63
CA LYS A 330 8.15 5.13 -2.07
C LYS A 330 7.60 6.51 -2.42
N PHE A 331 6.67 7.02 -1.61
CA PHE A 331 5.93 8.27 -1.90
C PHE A 331 5.86 9.26 -0.73
N ARG A 332 6.18 8.88 0.51
CA ARG A 332 6.38 9.81 1.63
C ARG A 332 7.81 10.33 1.67
N ASP A 333 7.98 11.61 2.00
CA ASP A 333 9.29 12.23 2.11
C ASP A 333 9.91 12.02 3.50
N GLY A 334 10.57 10.87 3.67
CA GLY A 334 11.23 10.48 4.92
C GLY A 334 10.27 10.51 6.11
N ARG A 335 10.72 11.09 7.23
CA ARG A 335 9.89 11.35 8.42
C ARG A 335 9.27 12.74 8.45
N THR A 336 9.28 13.47 7.33
CA THR A 336 8.60 14.76 7.25
C THR A 336 7.07 14.57 7.22
N GLY A 337 6.35 15.68 7.28
CA GLY A 337 4.91 15.71 7.07
C GLY A 337 4.47 15.70 5.60
N PHE A 338 5.40 15.57 4.65
CA PHE A 338 5.14 15.78 3.23
C PHE A 338 5.18 14.48 2.42
N LEU A 339 4.47 14.50 1.29
CA LEU A 339 4.62 13.53 0.21
C LEU A 339 5.72 14.00 -0.75
N LYS A 340 6.48 13.05 -1.29
CA LYS A 340 7.52 13.30 -2.28
C LYS A 340 6.89 13.92 -3.53
N MET A 341 7.54 14.95 -4.05
CA MET A 341 7.23 15.55 -5.35
C MET A 341 8.52 15.88 -6.08
N SER A 342 8.49 15.90 -7.40
CA SER A 342 9.62 16.28 -8.23
C SER A 342 9.29 17.51 -9.05
N ARG A 343 10.27 18.40 -9.21
CA ARG A 343 10.16 19.53 -10.14
C ARG A 343 10.49 19.03 -11.54
N PHE A 344 9.60 19.25 -12.49
CA PHE A 344 9.79 18.93 -13.91
C PHE A 344 9.08 19.97 -14.77
N ASN A 345 9.79 20.55 -15.75
CA ASN A 345 9.28 21.64 -16.61
C ASN A 345 8.53 22.74 -15.83
N ASN A 346 9.15 23.25 -14.76
CA ASN A 346 8.60 24.26 -13.84
C ASN A 346 7.30 23.87 -13.11
N GLN A 347 6.90 22.60 -13.13
CA GLN A 347 5.75 22.09 -12.38
C GLN A 347 6.19 21.13 -11.28
N MET A 348 5.42 21.10 -10.20
CA MET A 348 5.56 20.07 -9.15
C MET A 348 4.71 18.86 -9.52
N VAL A 349 5.34 17.77 -9.92
CA VAL A 349 4.68 16.52 -10.31
C VAL A 349 5.00 15.42 -9.31
N LEU A 350 4.35 14.26 -9.44
CA LEU A 350 4.70 13.08 -8.66
C LEU A 350 6.15 12.66 -8.96
N PRO A 351 6.81 11.95 -8.03
CA PRO A 351 8.16 11.45 -8.26
C PRO A 351 8.20 10.49 -9.44
N PHE A 352 9.22 10.63 -10.28
CA PHE A 352 9.56 9.68 -11.32
C PHE A 352 11.07 9.76 -11.62
N ASP A 353 11.58 8.74 -12.29
CA ASP A 353 13.00 8.65 -12.64
C ASP A 353 13.32 9.52 -13.86
N GLN A 354 13.75 10.76 -13.60
CA GLN A 354 14.11 11.72 -14.66
C GLN A 354 15.37 11.31 -15.43
N SER A 355 16.21 10.42 -14.89
CA SER A 355 17.41 9.95 -15.59
C SER A 355 17.07 9.10 -16.83
N LYS A 356 15.84 8.57 -16.88
CA LYS A 356 15.31 7.83 -18.02
C LYS A 356 14.71 8.72 -19.11
N CYS A 357 14.68 10.04 -18.91
CA CYS A 357 14.27 10.98 -19.95
C CYS A 357 15.36 11.10 -21.02
N ALA A 358 15.00 10.96 -22.31
CA ALA A 358 15.94 11.23 -23.41
C ALA A 358 16.26 12.74 -23.53
N SER A 359 15.27 13.59 -23.27
CA SER A 359 15.42 15.05 -23.09
C SER A 359 14.23 15.60 -22.30
N LYS A 360 14.25 16.90 -21.94
CA LYS A 360 13.12 17.55 -21.26
C LYS A 360 11.82 17.52 -22.08
N ASP A 361 11.94 17.55 -23.41
CA ASP A 361 10.79 17.55 -24.34
C ASP A 361 10.41 16.15 -24.81
N LYS A 362 11.27 15.15 -24.53
CA LYS A 362 11.06 13.74 -24.86
C LYS A 362 11.26 12.89 -23.61
N CYS A 363 10.31 12.99 -22.68
CA CYS A 363 10.29 12.18 -21.48
C CYS A 363 8.96 11.46 -21.28
N THR A 364 9.03 10.13 -21.16
CA THR A 364 7.92 9.30 -20.70
C THR A 364 8.02 9.18 -19.19
N ALA A 365 7.17 9.92 -18.47
CA ALA A 365 7.12 9.87 -17.02
C ALA A 365 6.33 8.63 -16.57
N THR A 366 6.95 7.80 -15.72
CA THR A 366 6.28 6.75 -14.96
C THR A 366 6.27 7.19 -13.50
N PHE A 367 5.16 7.77 -13.07
CA PHE A 367 5.00 8.30 -11.72
C PHE A 367 4.91 7.20 -10.67
N THR A 368 5.47 7.51 -9.50
CA THR A 368 5.35 6.71 -8.28
C THR A 368 4.30 7.35 -7.37
N ALA A 369 3.31 6.56 -6.94
CA ALA A 369 2.26 6.97 -6.01
C ALA A 369 1.84 5.78 -5.13
N GLY A 370 0.86 5.99 -4.25
CA GLY A 370 0.25 4.93 -3.43
C GLY A 370 -0.44 3.84 -4.26
N ASP A 371 -1.00 4.21 -5.41
CA ASP A 371 -1.54 3.27 -6.41
C ASP A 371 -0.77 3.33 -7.74
N ILE A 372 -0.31 2.17 -8.20
CA ILE A 372 0.53 2.04 -9.41
C ILE A 372 -0.21 2.37 -10.71
N ARG A 373 -1.54 2.32 -10.71
CA ARG A 373 -2.38 2.59 -11.89
C ARG A 373 -2.51 4.08 -12.16
N VAL A 374 -1.87 4.94 -11.35
CA VAL A 374 -1.73 6.38 -11.63
C VAL A 374 -1.32 6.66 -13.08
N ASN A 375 -0.50 5.80 -13.68
CA ASN A 375 0.04 5.96 -15.03
C ASN A 375 -0.88 5.48 -16.17
N LEU A 376 -2.14 5.09 -15.91
CA LEU A 376 -3.03 4.58 -16.97
C LEU A 376 -3.33 5.61 -18.05
N PHE A 377 -3.54 6.88 -17.67
CA PHE A 377 -3.65 8.02 -18.58
C PHE A 377 -3.54 9.34 -17.82
N ILE A 378 -3.38 10.43 -18.56
CA ILE A 378 -3.02 11.76 -18.00
C ILE A 378 -4.05 12.34 -17.02
N GLY A 379 -5.35 12.08 -17.24
CA GLY A 379 -6.42 12.56 -16.35
C GLY A 379 -6.30 11.97 -14.94
N LEU A 380 -6.02 10.66 -14.86
CA LEU A 380 -5.81 9.99 -13.57
C LEU A 380 -4.52 10.49 -12.90
N SER A 381 -3.41 10.59 -13.65
CA SER A 381 -2.16 11.18 -13.12
C SER A 381 -2.39 12.58 -12.55
N SER A 382 -3.22 13.39 -13.21
CA SER A 382 -3.54 14.76 -12.78
C SER A 382 -4.29 14.79 -11.45
N MET A 383 -5.22 13.86 -11.20
CA MET A 383 -5.92 13.73 -9.91
C MET A 383 -4.96 13.39 -8.78
N HIS A 384 -4.04 12.44 -8.99
CA HIS A 384 -3.04 12.11 -7.98
C HIS A 384 -2.12 13.31 -7.70
N ILE A 385 -1.63 14.01 -8.74
CA ILE A 385 -0.80 15.21 -8.57
C ILE A 385 -1.56 16.28 -7.78
N LEU A 386 -2.83 16.53 -8.10
CA LEU A 386 -3.67 17.53 -7.45
C LEU A 386 -3.76 17.26 -5.93
N PHE A 387 -4.13 16.04 -5.54
CA PHE A 387 -4.27 15.72 -4.12
C PHE A 387 -2.93 15.58 -3.39
N THR A 388 -1.85 15.18 -4.07
CA THR A 388 -0.51 15.23 -3.47
C THR A 388 -0.07 16.68 -3.21
N ARG A 389 -0.37 17.60 -4.12
CA ARG A 389 -0.16 19.05 -3.88
C ARG A 389 -1.02 19.54 -2.72
N GLU A 390 -2.26 19.09 -2.63
CA GLU A 390 -3.17 19.47 -1.54
C GLU A 390 -2.68 18.99 -0.18
N HIS A 391 -2.24 17.74 -0.09
CA HIS A 391 -1.56 17.22 1.10
C HIS A 391 -0.40 18.13 1.50
N ASN A 392 0.51 18.44 0.58
CA ASN A 392 1.67 19.27 0.89
C ASN A 392 1.30 20.72 1.26
N ARG A 393 0.21 21.26 0.69
CA ARG A 393 -0.33 22.58 1.04
C ARG A 393 -0.85 22.60 2.49
N ILE A 394 -1.64 21.59 2.87
CA ILE A 394 -2.19 21.45 4.22
C ILE A 394 -1.06 21.19 5.23
N ALA A 395 -0.13 20.28 4.93
CA ALA A 395 1.03 20.00 5.78
C ALA A 395 1.86 21.26 6.03
N ALA A 396 2.12 22.07 5.01
CA ALA A 396 2.84 23.33 5.18
C ALA A 396 2.10 24.32 6.09
N ALA A 397 0.76 24.37 6.02
CA ALA A 397 -0.05 25.21 6.90
C ALA A 397 -0.04 24.70 8.35
N LEU A 398 -0.26 23.40 8.56
CA LEU A 398 -0.25 22.78 9.89
C LEU A 398 1.12 22.87 10.56
N MET A 399 2.21 22.78 9.79
CA MET A 399 3.58 22.97 10.30
C MET A 399 3.79 24.37 10.88
N ARG A 400 3.25 25.42 10.22
CA ARG A 400 3.33 26.80 10.73
C ARG A 400 2.46 27.01 11.96
N LEU A 401 1.27 26.42 11.99
CA LEU A 401 0.34 26.52 13.12
C LEU A 401 0.81 25.72 14.35
N ASN A 402 1.52 24.61 14.12
CA ASN A 402 1.95 23.70 15.18
C ASN A 402 3.46 23.39 15.08
N PRO A 403 4.36 24.35 15.40
CA PRO A 403 5.80 24.16 15.22
C PRO A 403 6.40 23.01 16.06
N SER A 404 5.71 22.58 17.12
CA SER A 404 6.15 21.49 18.00
C SER A 404 5.77 20.08 17.49
N TRP A 405 4.97 19.97 16.42
CA TRP A 405 4.56 18.67 15.91
C TRP A 405 5.72 17.97 15.20
N SER A 406 5.87 16.67 15.47
CA SER A 406 6.76 15.82 14.69
C SER A 406 6.25 15.66 13.26
N GLY A 407 7.14 15.35 12.32
CA GLY A 407 6.72 15.11 10.93
C GLY A 407 5.77 13.91 10.79
N ASP A 408 5.86 12.91 11.66
CA ASP A 408 4.87 11.82 11.73
C ASP A 408 3.48 12.31 12.13
N ARG A 409 3.38 13.20 13.13
CA ARG A 409 2.10 13.80 13.50
C ARG A 409 1.56 14.66 12.37
N LEU A 410 2.41 15.50 11.78
CA LEU A 410 2.04 16.34 10.66
C LEU A 410 1.49 15.54 9.48
N PHE A 411 2.17 14.44 9.13
CA PHE A 411 1.74 13.54 8.06
C PHE A 411 0.37 12.91 8.35
N GLN A 412 0.17 12.36 9.56
CA GLN A 412 -1.08 11.67 9.90
C GLN A 412 -2.27 12.63 9.99
N GLU A 413 -2.09 13.81 10.57
CA GLU A 413 -3.14 14.84 10.64
C GLU A 413 -3.51 15.36 9.25
N THR A 414 -2.52 15.58 8.39
CA THR A 414 -2.74 15.97 6.99
C THR A 414 -3.47 14.86 6.22
N ARG A 415 -3.02 13.61 6.34
CA ARG A 415 -3.66 12.44 5.72
C ARG A 415 -5.12 12.31 6.15
N LYS A 416 -5.41 12.53 7.44
CA LYS A 416 -6.77 12.49 7.99
C LYS A 416 -7.68 13.54 7.35
N ILE A 417 -7.19 14.77 7.14
CA ILE A 417 -7.94 15.86 6.49
C ILE A 417 -8.20 15.53 5.01
N VAL A 418 -7.16 15.16 4.25
CA VAL A 418 -7.32 14.82 2.82
C VAL A 418 -8.28 13.63 2.63
N GLY A 419 -8.20 12.61 3.49
CA GLY A 419 -9.18 11.52 3.48
C GLY A 419 -10.62 12.01 3.71
N ALA A 420 -10.81 12.99 4.60
CA ALA A 420 -12.11 13.61 4.83
C ALA A 420 -12.59 14.47 3.64
N GLU A 421 -11.69 15.16 2.94
CA GLU A 421 -12.02 15.89 1.70
C GLU A 421 -12.50 14.93 0.62
N VAL A 422 -11.78 13.83 0.40
CA VAL A 422 -12.17 12.78 -0.56
C VAL A 422 -13.54 12.18 -0.20
N GLN A 423 -13.78 11.89 1.08
CA GLN A 423 -15.10 11.43 1.55
C GLN A 423 -16.19 12.48 1.30
N ALA A 424 -15.93 13.75 1.61
CA ALA A 424 -16.90 14.83 1.43
C ALA A 424 -17.28 14.98 -0.04
N ILE A 425 -16.31 15.03 -0.96
CA ILE A 425 -16.57 15.11 -2.39
C ILE A 425 -17.35 13.88 -2.87
N LEU A 426 -16.96 12.68 -2.44
CA LEU A 426 -17.66 11.45 -2.82
C LEU A 426 -19.13 11.48 -2.42
N TYR A 427 -19.42 11.71 -1.13
CA TYR A 427 -20.77 11.55 -0.59
C TYR A 427 -21.67 12.76 -0.83
N LYS A 428 -21.13 13.98 -0.84
CA LYS A 428 -21.93 15.21 -1.00
C LYS A 428 -22.08 15.62 -2.45
N GLU A 429 -21.08 15.37 -3.30
CA GLU A 429 -21.07 15.91 -4.66
C GLU A 429 -21.20 14.85 -5.73
N PHE A 430 -20.50 13.72 -5.60
CA PHE A 430 -20.45 12.70 -6.64
C PHE A 430 -21.62 11.71 -6.60
N LEU A 431 -21.83 11.01 -5.48
CA LEU A 431 -22.86 9.98 -5.37
C LEU A 431 -24.28 10.50 -5.67
N PRO A 432 -24.70 11.70 -5.21
CA PRO A 432 -26.02 12.22 -5.58
C PRO A 432 -26.21 12.41 -7.09
N LYS A 433 -25.13 12.71 -7.84
CA LYS A 433 -25.19 12.85 -9.31
C LYS A 433 -25.27 11.51 -10.03
N VAL A 434 -24.66 10.47 -9.45
CA VAL A 434 -24.65 9.11 -10.04
C VAL A 434 -25.92 8.33 -9.70
N LEU A 435 -26.37 8.41 -8.45
CA LEU A 435 -27.51 7.65 -7.94
C LEU A 435 -28.84 8.39 -8.11
N GLY A 436 -28.81 9.71 -8.31
CA GLY A 436 -30.00 10.54 -8.45
C GLY A 436 -30.95 10.38 -7.26
N ASN A 437 -32.23 10.21 -7.55
CA ASN A 437 -33.28 10.08 -6.53
C ASN A 437 -33.15 8.84 -5.65
N SER A 438 -32.38 7.82 -6.07
CA SER A 438 -32.14 6.62 -5.25
C SER A 438 -31.23 6.88 -4.04
N MET A 439 -30.65 8.08 -3.93
CA MET A 439 -29.84 8.51 -2.78
C MET A 439 -30.68 9.18 -1.68
N ALA A 440 -31.88 9.65 -2.01
CA ALA A 440 -32.72 10.50 -1.15
C ALA A 440 -33.44 9.74 -0.03
#